data_AF-A0A0C1HG79-F1
#
_entry.id   AF-A0A0C1HG79-F1
#
_cell.length_a   1.000
_cell.length_b   1.000
_cell.length_c   1.000
_cell.angle_alpha   90.00
_cell.angle_beta   90.00
_cell.angle_gamma   90.00
#
_symmetry.space_group_name_H-M   'P 1'
#
loop_
_entity.id
_entity.type
_entity.pdbx_description
1 polymer ?
#
loop_
_entity_poly.entity_id
_entity_poly.type
_entity_poly.pdbx_seq_one_letter_code
_entity_poly.pdbx_strand_id
1 'polypeptide(L)'
;MRCENKEEKRQSSITKNQHFRALIQQAVTNQAKFEYALADNWFGTKDNMEFIHSELKKMFIFGIRSNRLIAFSHEQRKKGQ
;
A
#
# COMPACT_ATOMS: atom_id res chain seq x y z
N MET A 1 -43.99 15.05 -9.69
CA MET A 1 -42.73 15.45 -9.02
C MET A 1 -41.99 14.18 -8.64
N ARG A 2 -40.76 13.99 -9.11
CA ARG A 2 -39.94 12.81 -8.80
C ARG A 2 -38.95 13.22 -7.72
N CYS A 3 -39.19 12.83 -6.48
CA CYS A 3 -38.27 13.07 -5.36
C CYS A 3 -37.13 12.04 -5.47
N GLU A 4 -36.05 12.40 -6.16
CA GLU A 4 -34.79 11.66 -6.12
C GLU A 4 -34.01 12.06 -4.88
N ASN A 5 -34.19 11.31 -3.79
CA ASN A 5 -33.28 11.38 -2.65
C ASN A 5 -31.92 10.80 -3.09
N LYS A 6 -31.03 11.66 -3.59
CA LYS A 6 -29.62 11.31 -3.78
C LYS A 6 -28.99 11.18 -2.41
N GLU A 7 -28.88 9.95 -1.93
CA GLU A 7 -28.06 9.64 -0.77
C GLU A 7 -26.63 10.11 -1.06
N GLU A 8 -26.19 11.19 -0.40
CA GLU A 8 -24.81 11.66 -0.50
C GLU A 8 -23.90 10.56 0.05
N LYS A 9 -23.27 9.80 -0.85
CA LYS A 9 -22.23 8.86 -0.48
C LYS A 9 -21.12 9.66 0.19
N ARG A 10 -21.06 9.63 1.52
CA ARG A 10 -19.95 10.19 2.29
C ARG A 10 -18.69 9.43 1.92
N GLN A 11 -17.91 10.00 1.02
CA GLN A 11 -16.58 9.48 0.70
C GLN A 11 -15.61 10.11 1.70
N SER A 12 -14.81 9.27 2.36
CA SER A 12 -13.70 9.75 3.16
C SER A 12 -12.76 10.58 2.28
N SER A 13 -12.33 11.74 2.76
CA SER A 13 -11.37 12.62 2.06
C SER A 13 -10.00 11.98 1.86
N ILE A 14 -9.76 10.84 2.52
CA ILE A 14 -8.51 10.11 2.56
C ILE A 14 -8.67 8.74 1.93
N THR A 15 -7.73 8.41 1.06
CA THR A 15 -7.68 7.13 0.37
C THR A 15 -7.20 6.03 1.31
N LYS A 16 -7.55 4.78 1.02
CA LYS A 16 -7.07 3.61 1.79
C LYS A 16 -5.53 3.53 1.82
N ASN A 17 -4.86 3.96 0.75
CA ASN A 17 -3.40 3.99 0.67
C ASN A 17 -2.80 5.06 1.59
N GLN A 18 -3.39 6.26 1.63
CA GLN A 18 -2.96 7.32 2.56
C GLN A 18 -3.12 6.87 4.01
N HIS A 19 -4.26 6.25 4.33
CA HIS A 19 -4.48 5.66 5.65
C HIS A 19 -3.44 4.62 6.02
N PHE A 20 -3.15 3.69 5.11
CA PHE A 20 -2.15 2.65 5.32
C PHE A 20 -0.76 3.25 5.63
N ARG A 21 -0.32 4.22 4.85
CA ARG A 21 0.98 4.90 5.08
C ARG A 21 0.99 5.64 6.42
N ALA A 22 -0.10 6.33 6.76
CA ALA A 22 -0.22 7.03 8.03
C ALA A 22 -0.14 6.08 9.23
N LEU A 23 -0.74 4.88 9.14
CA LEU A 23 -0.65 3.87 10.20
C LEU A 23 0.78 3.38 10.42
N ILE A 24 1.50 3.06 9.34
CA ILE A 24 2.89 2.62 9.46
C ILE A 24 3.77 3.76 9.97
N GLN A 25 3.58 4.97 9.45
CA GLN A 25 4.29 6.15 9.92
C GLN A 25 4.07 6.37 11.42
N GLN A 26 2.83 6.24 11.88
CA GLN A 26 2.51 6.38 13.30
C GLN A 26 3.19 5.29 14.13
N ALA A 27 3.24 4.05 13.65
CA ALA A 27 3.95 2.97 14.33
C ALA A 27 5.46 3.28 14.46
N VAL A 28 6.08 3.85 13.42
CA VAL A 28 7.49 4.28 13.44
C VAL A 28 7.69 5.46 14.39
N THR A 29 6.82 6.47 14.34
CA THR A 29 6.83 7.63 15.24
C THR A 29 6.68 7.20 16.70
N ASN A 30 5.83 6.21 16.96
CA ASN A 30 5.64 5.60 18.27
C ASN A 30 6.80 4.68 18.68
N GLN A 31 7.86 4.58 17.87
CA GLN A 31 9.03 3.72 18.10
C GLN A 31 8.66 2.25 18.30
N ALA A 32 7.57 1.79 17.68
CA ALA A 32 7.18 0.40 17.72
C ALA A 32 8.31 -0.45 17.12
N LYS A 33 8.75 -1.46 17.87
CA LYS A 33 9.79 -2.38 17.42
C LYS A 33 9.17 -3.42 16.51
N PHE A 34 9.24 -3.17 15.21
CA PHE A 34 8.90 -4.13 14.18
C PHE A 34 9.94 -4.11 13.06
N GLU A 35 10.14 -5.27 12.44
CA GLU A 35 11.05 -5.46 11.32
C GLU A 35 10.27 -5.60 10.00
N TYR A 36 9.13 -6.29 10.04
CA TYR A 36 8.27 -6.56 8.90
C TYR A 36 6.89 -5.94 9.05
N ALA A 37 6.44 -5.20 8.03
CA ALA A 37 5.05 -4.78 7.89
C ALA A 37 4.27 -5.80 7.05
N LEU A 38 3.32 -6.51 7.66
CA LEU A 38 2.43 -7.45 6.98
C LEU A 38 1.19 -6.72 6.46
N ALA A 39 0.83 -6.94 5.20
CA ALA A 39 -0.37 -6.35 4.62
C ALA A 39 -0.95 -7.15 3.45
N ASP A 40 -2.25 -6.95 3.22
CA ASP A 40 -2.98 -7.57 2.13
C ASP A 40 -2.49 -7.15 0.75
N ASN A 41 -2.85 -7.97 -0.24
CA ASN A 41 -2.47 -7.75 -1.64
C ASN A 41 -2.92 -6.41 -2.23
N TRP A 42 -3.99 -5.83 -1.68
CA TRP A 42 -4.50 -4.54 -2.09
C TRP A 42 -3.47 -3.43 -1.89
N PHE A 43 -2.65 -3.55 -0.84
CA PHE A 43 -1.64 -2.55 -0.47
C PHE A 43 -0.28 -2.79 -1.12
N GLY A 44 -0.11 -3.89 -1.85
CA GLY A 44 1.15 -4.27 -2.49
C GLY A 44 1.53 -3.42 -3.71
N THR A 45 1.18 -2.14 -3.78
CA THR A 45 1.57 -1.23 -4.87
C THR A 45 3.05 -0.84 -4.75
N LYS A 46 3.68 -0.51 -5.89
CA LYS A 46 5.09 -0.07 -5.92
C LYS A 46 5.33 1.10 -4.97
N ASP A 47 4.44 2.10 -4.99
CA ASP A 47 4.61 3.30 -4.14
C ASP A 47 4.57 2.96 -2.64
N ASN A 48 3.74 1.99 -2.22
CA ASN A 48 3.69 1.57 -0.82
C ASN A 48 4.93 0.75 -0.42
N MET A 49 5.44 -0.09 -1.34
CA MET A 49 6.68 -0.84 -1.13
C MET A 49 7.89 0.11 -1.01
N GLU A 50 7.97 1.11 -1.89
CA GLU A 50 9.04 2.12 -1.87
C GLU A 50 8.99 2.97 -0.60
N PHE A 51 7.79 3.37 -0.16
CA PHE A 51 7.61 4.08 1.11
C PHE A 51 8.16 3.27 2.31
N ILE A 52 7.79 2.00 2.43
CA ILE A 52 8.23 1.17 3.57
C ILE A 52 9.74 0.87 3.52
N HIS A 53 10.26 0.55 2.34
CA HIS A 53 11.65 0.13 2.21
C HIS A 53 12.64 1.30 2.14
N SER A 54 12.35 2.31 1.33
CA SER A 54 13.26 3.44 1.09
C SER A 54 13.15 4.50 2.18
N GLU A 55 11.93 4.89 2.58
CA GLU A 55 11.73 5.97 3.55
C GLU A 55 11.84 5.45 4.99
N LEU A 56 11.14 4.37 5.31
CA LEU A 56 11.09 3.85 6.68
C LEU A 56 12.22 2.85 7.00
N LYS A 57 12.97 2.39 5.99
CA LYS A 57 14.02 1.35 6.13
C LYS A 57 13.52 0.09 6.83
N LYS A 58 12.27 -0.30 6.55
CA LYS A 58 11.63 -1.51 7.06
C LYS A 58 11.43 -2.54 5.96
N MET A 59 11.23 -3.78 6.36
CA MET A 59 10.84 -4.84 5.44
C MET A 59 9.32 -4.94 5.37
N PHE A 60 8.79 -5.52 4.30
CA PHE A 60 7.36 -5.73 4.12
C PHE A 60 7.08 -7.14 3.64
N ILE A 61 5.90 -7.65 4.02
CA ILE A 61 5.35 -8.90 3.53
C ILE A 61 3.98 -8.54 2.93
N PHE A 62 3.91 -8.54 1.60
CA PHE A 62 2.67 -8.32 0.87
C PHE A 62 2.23 -9.62 0.20
N GLY A 63 0.92 -9.89 0.24
CA GLY A 63 0.35 -10.86 -0.70
C GLY A 63 0.49 -10.32 -2.13
N ILE A 64 1.08 -11.06 -3.05
CA ILE A 64 1.13 -10.64 -4.46
C ILE A 64 0.12 -11.47 -5.25
N ARG A 65 -0.75 -10.79 -6.02
CA ARG A 65 -1.64 -11.45 -6.98
C ARG A 65 -0.82 -11.79 -8.23
N SER A 66 -1.04 -12.97 -8.81
CA SER A 66 -0.29 -13.50 -9.96
C SER A 66 -0.30 -12.59 -11.21
N ASN A 67 -1.26 -11.66 -11.32
CA ASN A 67 -1.37 -10.70 -12.43
C ASN A 67 -0.43 -9.48 -12.31
N ARG A 68 0.66 -9.59 -11.55
CA ARG A 68 1.68 -8.54 -11.42
C ARG A 68 2.99 -9.07 -11.97
N LEU A 69 3.63 -8.30 -12.85
CA LEU A 69 4.97 -8.58 -13.37
C LEU A 69 5.96 -8.47 -12.21
N ILE A 70 6.40 -9.63 -11.71
CA ILE A 70 7.41 -9.74 -10.66
C ILE A 70 8.68 -10.19 -11.35
N ALA A 71 9.60 -9.26 -11.51
CA ALA A 71 10.94 -9.58 -11.93
C ALA A 71 11.73 -10.11 -10.73
N PHE A 72 12.00 -11.42 -10.72
CA PHE A 72 12.82 -12.10 -9.71
C PHE A 72 14.33 -11.83 -9.91
N SER A 73 14.71 -11.18 -11.01
CA SER A 73 16.09 -10.81 -11.32
C SER A 73 16.19 -9.41 -11.95
N HIS A 74 17.38 -8.80 -11.84
CA HIS A 74 17.67 -7.52 -12.48
C HIS A 74 17.55 -7.59 -14.01
N GLU A 75 17.82 -8.76 -14.60
CA GLU A 75 17.65 -9.02 -16.03
C GLU A 75 16.18 -9.08 -16.46
N GLN A 76 15.31 -9.65 -15.63
CA GLN A 76 13.86 -9.65 -15.87
C GLN A 76 13.28 -8.22 -15.78
N ARG A 77 13.78 -7.38 -14.86
CA ARG A 77 13.37 -5.95 -14.77
C ARG A 77 13.64 -5.19 -16.06
N LYS A 78 14.79 -5.43 -16.70
CA LYS A 78 15.13 -4.79 -17.99
C LYS A 78 14.26 -5.27 -19.15
N LYS A 79 13.69 -6.48 -19.06
CA LYS A 79 12.84 -7.08 -20.09
C LYS A 79 11.34 -6.79 -19.91
N GLY A 80 10.96 -6.09 -18.83
CA GLY A 80 9.56 -5.78 -18.55
C GLY A 80 8.70 -7.01 -18.24
N GLN A 81 9.33 -8.09 -17.77
CA GLN A 81 8.69 -9.35 -17.38
C GLN A 81 8.85 -9.59 -15.87
#